data_AF-A0AAV5D3J2-F1
#
_entry.id   AF-A0AAV5D3J2-F1
#
_cell.length_a   1.000
_cell.length_b   1.000
_cell.length_c   1.000
_cell.angle_alpha   90.00
_cell.angle_beta   90.00
_cell.angle_gamma   90.00
#
_symmetry.space_group_name_H-M   'P 1'
#
loop_
_entity.id
_entity.type
_entity.pdbx_description
1 polymer ?
#
loop_
_entity_poly.entity_id
_entity_poly.type
_entity_poly.pdbx_seq_one_letter_code
_entity_poly.pdbx_strand_id
1 'polypeptide(L)'
;MYSCHFQVDKGFVAQVAAVVGGRTAPMNEEQKKEAEKTVVGEFSSVKHVRGILSMGRYSDPDSASSSFSILLGDAPHLDGQPIERIEILSTYYYDIDVESCEAEKSILRRRLSESASEVERWRRKCFA
;
A
#
# COMPACT_ATOMS: atom_id res chain seq x y z
N MET A 1 6.87 21.37 -8.68
CA MET A 1 6.04 20.33 -9.33
C MET A 1 5.96 19.17 -8.35
N TYR A 2 4.80 18.98 -7.73
CA TYR A 2 4.63 18.24 -6.47
C TYR A 2 3.86 16.95 -6.76
N SER A 3 4.53 15.79 -6.76
CA SER A 3 3.90 14.51 -7.13
C SER A 3 3.96 13.51 -5.98
N CYS A 4 2.81 13.31 -5.32
CA CYS A 4 2.56 12.09 -4.55
C CYS A 4 2.17 11.00 -5.56
N HIS A 5 3.08 10.07 -5.83
CA HIS A 5 2.86 9.02 -6.82
C HIS A 5 2.05 7.87 -6.20
N PHE A 6 0.72 8.01 -6.21
CA PHE A 6 -0.19 6.88 -6.05
C PHE A 6 -0.76 6.48 -7.41
N GLN A 7 -0.71 5.19 -7.73
CA GLN A 7 -1.32 4.63 -8.94
C GLN A 7 -2.52 3.79 -8.51
N VAL A 8 -3.67 4.01 -9.15
CA VAL A 8 -4.89 3.26 -8.85
C VAL A 8 -5.48 2.73 -10.14
N ASP A 9 -5.38 1.42 -10.31
CA ASP A 9 -6.01 0.67 -11.39
C ASP A 9 -7.28 0.01 -10.86
N LYS A 10 -8.42 0.54 -11.29
CA LYS A 10 -9.73 0.12 -10.80
C LYS A 10 -9.94 -1.38 -11.04
N GLY A 11 -10.20 -2.11 -9.95
CA GLY A 11 -10.43 -3.56 -10.00
C GLY A 11 -9.16 -4.39 -10.00
N PHE A 12 -7.97 -3.76 -9.94
CA PHE A 12 -6.70 -4.46 -9.89
C PHE A 12 -5.88 -4.06 -8.66
N VAL A 13 -5.27 -2.87 -8.64
CA VAL A 13 -4.31 -2.51 -7.59
C VAL A 13 -4.36 -1.02 -7.26
N ALA A 14 -4.20 -0.70 -5.98
CA ALA A 14 -3.78 0.62 -5.53
C ALA A 14 -2.34 0.52 -5.03
N GLN A 15 -1.42 1.30 -5.59
CA GLN A 15 0.00 1.29 -5.25
C GLN A 15 0.47 2.66 -4.76
N VAL A 16 1.34 2.65 -3.77
CA VAL A 16 2.00 3.82 -3.20
C VAL A 16 3.50 3.68 -3.43
N ALA A 17 4.11 4.71 -4.01
CA ALA A 17 5.55 4.78 -4.19
C ALA A 17 6.31 4.84 -2.86
N ALA A 18 7.61 4.49 -2.90
CA ALA A 18 8.48 4.60 -1.74
C ALA A 18 8.54 6.04 -1.22
N VAL A 19 8.77 6.21 0.09
CA VAL A 19 8.92 7.52 0.72
C VAL A 19 10.12 8.29 0.16
N VAL A 20 11.16 7.56 -0.25
CA VAL A 20 12.28 8.09 -1.02
C VAL A 20 11.79 8.41 -2.43
N GLY A 21 11.74 9.70 -2.77
CA GLY A 21 11.28 10.19 -4.08
C GLY A 21 9.76 10.32 -4.26
N GLY A 22 8.95 9.71 -3.39
CA GLY A 22 7.48 9.82 -3.42
C GLY A 22 6.90 10.97 -2.60
N ARG A 23 7.75 11.78 -1.95
CA ARG A 23 7.35 12.85 -1.03
C ARG A 23 7.89 14.20 -1.48
N THR A 24 7.13 15.25 -1.18
CA THR A 24 7.52 16.64 -1.43
C THR A 24 8.07 17.34 -0.20
N ALA A 25 7.70 16.87 0.99
CA ALA A 25 8.20 17.38 2.24
C ALA A 25 9.67 16.95 2.43
N PRO A 26 10.59 17.88 2.76
CA PRO A 26 11.98 17.54 3.01
C PRO A 26 12.09 16.64 4.24
N MET A 27 13.06 15.73 4.20
CA MET A 27 13.39 14.84 5.30
C MET A 27 14.62 15.35 6.03
N ASN A 28 14.63 15.24 7.36
CA ASN A 28 15.85 15.40 8.15
C ASN A 28 16.78 14.19 7.94
N GLU A 29 18.01 14.27 8.45
CA GLU A 29 19.01 13.21 8.26
C GLU A 29 18.59 11.86 8.87
N GLU A 30 17.91 11.88 10.03
CA GLU A 30 17.40 10.66 10.67
C GLU A 30 16.34 9.97 9.81
N GLN A 31 15.41 10.75 9.24
CA GLN A 31 14.36 10.26 8.36
C GLN A 31 14.92 9.71 7.04
N LYS A 32 15.99 10.30 6.49
CA LYS A 32 16.68 9.76 5.31
C LYS A 32 17.27 8.39 5.59
N LYS A 33 17.98 8.26 6.71
CA LYS A 33 18.58 7.00 7.12
C LYS A 33 17.53 5.91 7.35
N GLU A 34 16.36 6.27 7.88
CA GLU A 34 15.24 5.33 8.04
C GLU A 34 14.61 4.96 6.70
N ALA A 35 14.41 5.94 5.82
CA ALA A 35 13.75 5.78 4.53
C ALA A 35 14.52 4.88 3.55
N GLU A 36 15.85 4.83 3.68
CA GLU A 36 16.73 4.00 2.84
C GLU A 36 16.79 2.54 3.28
N LYS A 37 16.24 2.19 4.45
CA LYS A 37 16.24 0.81 4.91
C LYS A 37 15.37 -0.07 4.02
N THR A 38 15.81 -1.30 3.87
CA THR A 38 15.06 -2.35 3.23
C THR A 38 14.70 -3.45 4.22
N VAL A 39 13.74 -4.28 3.82
CA VAL A 39 13.31 -5.46 4.57
C VAL A 39 13.71 -6.72 3.83
N VAL A 40 13.96 -7.79 4.61
CA VAL A 40 14.25 -9.12 4.07
C VAL A 40 13.00 -9.67 3.38
N GLY A 41 13.21 -10.38 2.27
CA GLY A 41 12.17 -11.01 1.49
C GLY A 41 11.40 -12.10 2.24
N GLU A 42 10.11 -11.85 2.51
CA GLU A 42 9.17 -12.85 3.01
C GLU A 42 8.21 -13.29 1.90
N PHE A 43 8.35 -14.53 1.43
CA PHE A 43 7.57 -15.05 0.31
C PHE A 43 6.50 -16.03 0.78
N SER A 44 5.30 -15.87 0.23
CA SER A 44 4.10 -16.61 0.58
C SER A 44 3.53 -17.31 -0.64
N SER A 45 2.86 -18.44 -0.42
CA SER A 45 2.11 -19.18 -1.44
C SER A 45 0.61 -18.85 -1.44
N VAL A 46 0.21 -17.82 -0.69
CA VAL A 46 -1.16 -17.33 -0.63
C VAL A 46 -1.59 -16.83 -2.01
N LYS A 47 -2.88 -16.95 -2.26
CA LYS A 47 -3.51 -16.53 -3.50
C LYS A 47 -3.75 -15.03 -3.49
N HIS A 48 -3.44 -14.38 -4.61
CA HIS A 48 -3.64 -12.95 -4.82
C HIS A 48 -5.13 -12.64 -5.00
N VAL A 49 -5.85 -12.54 -3.89
CA VAL A 49 -7.26 -12.15 -3.85
C VAL A 49 -7.43 -10.70 -3.42
N ARG A 50 -8.62 -10.14 -3.65
CA ARG A 50 -8.94 -8.78 -3.19
C ARG A 50 -8.59 -8.58 -1.71
N GLY A 51 -7.88 -7.48 -1.42
CA GLY A 51 -7.50 -7.08 -0.06
C GLY A 51 -6.07 -7.46 0.33
N ILE A 52 -5.38 -8.29 -0.45
CA ILE A 52 -3.97 -8.63 -0.19
C ILE A 52 -3.10 -7.36 -0.23
N LEU A 53 -2.29 -7.18 0.81
CA LEU A 53 -1.28 -6.14 0.95
C LEU A 53 0.09 -6.72 0.60
N SER A 54 0.86 -5.98 -0.18
CA SER A 54 2.20 -6.42 -0.58
C SER A 54 3.15 -5.25 -0.79
N MET A 55 4.43 -5.45 -0.49
CA MET A 55 5.49 -4.49 -0.79
C MET A 55 5.97 -4.62 -2.23
N GLY A 56 6.24 -3.46 -2.83
CA GLY A 56 7.00 -3.38 -4.07
C GLY A 56 8.49 -3.57 -3.80
N ARG A 57 9.17 -4.29 -4.69
CA ARG A 57 10.63 -4.46 -4.69
C ARG A 57 11.18 -4.46 -6.11
N TYR A 58 12.50 -4.37 -6.22
CA TYR A 58 13.21 -4.56 -7.48
C TYR A 58 13.59 -6.04 -7.68
N SER A 59 14.59 -6.30 -8.51
CA SER A 59 15.09 -7.64 -8.79
C SER A 59 15.65 -8.35 -7.56
N ASP A 60 16.23 -7.60 -6.63
CA ASP A 60 16.77 -8.14 -5.38
C ASP A 60 15.61 -8.46 -4.39
N PRO A 61 15.50 -9.69 -3.88
CA PRO A 61 14.46 -10.08 -2.93
C PRO A 61 14.42 -9.21 -1.66
N ASP A 62 15.56 -8.68 -1.22
CA ASP A 62 15.69 -7.90 0.02
C ASP A 62 15.69 -6.38 -0.23
N SER A 63 15.21 -5.95 -1.41
CA SER A 63 15.18 -4.54 -1.82
C SER A 63 13.87 -3.80 -1.53
N ALA A 64 12.90 -4.47 -0.92
CA ALA A 64 11.65 -3.81 -0.55
C ALA A 64 11.92 -2.74 0.51
N SER A 65 11.44 -1.53 0.28
CA SER A 65 11.61 -0.39 1.20
C SER A 65 10.30 0.03 1.82
N SER A 66 9.62 1.05 1.27
CA SER A 66 8.38 1.60 1.82
C SER A 66 7.26 1.69 0.79
N SER A 67 7.50 1.24 -0.44
CA SER A 67 6.46 1.09 -1.45
C SER A 67 5.59 -0.11 -1.14
N PHE A 68 4.27 0.08 -1.17
CA PHE A 68 3.31 -1.00 -0.95
C PHE A 68 2.11 -0.88 -1.89
N SER A 69 1.32 -1.94 -1.95
CA SER A 69 0.19 -2.07 -2.84
C SER A 69 -0.91 -2.92 -2.22
N ILE A 70 -2.15 -2.61 -2.55
CA ILE A 70 -3.34 -3.33 -2.09
C ILE A 70 -4.12 -3.80 -3.32
N LEU A 71 -4.47 -5.08 -3.37
CA LEU A 71 -5.32 -5.61 -4.43
C LEU A 71 -6.77 -5.15 -4.26
N LEU A 72 -7.31 -4.54 -5.32
CA LEU A 72 -8.70 -4.10 -5.40
C LEU A 72 -9.62 -5.15 -6.06
N GLY A 73 -9.05 -6.22 -6.59
CA GLY A 73 -9.74 -7.38 -7.16
C GLY A 73 -8.81 -8.59 -7.16
N ASP A 74 -9.31 -9.74 -7.58
CA ASP A 74 -8.50 -10.96 -7.67
C ASP A 74 -7.50 -10.86 -8.82
N ALA A 75 -6.27 -11.28 -8.56
CA ALA A 75 -5.16 -11.21 -9.50
C ALA A 75 -4.42 -12.56 -9.60
N PRO A 76 -5.10 -13.64 -10.06
CA PRO A 76 -4.49 -14.97 -10.14
C PRO A 76 -3.28 -15.06 -11.07
N HIS A 77 -3.11 -14.07 -11.96
CA HIS A 77 -1.93 -13.96 -12.83
C HIS A 77 -0.65 -13.59 -12.07
N LEU A 78 -0.76 -13.10 -10.82
CA LEU A 78 0.37 -12.83 -9.91
C LEU A 78 0.73 -14.06 -9.07
N ASP A 79 -0.11 -15.08 -9.02
CA ASP A 79 0.16 -16.30 -8.26
C ASP A 79 1.41 -17.00 -8.78
N GLY A 80 2.31 -17.37 -7.86
CA GLY A 80 3.54 -18.08 -8.22
C GLY A 80 4.57 -17.23 -8.96
N GLN A 81 4.35 -15.91 -9.12
CA GLN A 81 5.38 -15.02 -9.64
C GLN A 81 6.37 -14.63 -8.53
N PRO A 82 7.66 -15.00 -8.66
CA PRO A 82 8.70 -14.56 -7.74
C PRO A 82 9.25 -13.18 -8.13
N ILE A 83 8.48 -12.34 -8.84
CA ILE A 83 9.01 -11.12 -9.45
C ILE A 83 8.12 -9.95 -9.03
N GLU A 84 8.74 -8.97 -8.37
CA GLU A 84 8.22 -7.63 -8.05
C GLU A 84 7.35 -7.42 -6.81
N ARG A 85 6.86 -8.48 -6.14
CA ARG A 85 5.97 -8.30 -4.99
C ARG A 85 6.31 -9.22 -3.82
N ILE A 86 6.56 -8.64 -2.65
CA ILE A 86 6.66 -9.36 -1.37
C ILE A 86 5.30 -9.25 -0.70
N GLU A 87 4.62 -10.36 -0.44
CA GLU A 87 3.42 -10.33 0.40
C GLU A 87 3.87 -10.17 1.85
N ILE A 88 3.64 -8.99 2.45
CA ILE A 88 3.78 -8.92 3.92
C ILE A 88 2.56 -9.64 4.47
N LEU A 89 2.77 -10.82 5.05
CA LEU A 89 1.82 -11.42 5.98
C LEU A 89 1.91 -10.68 7.32
N SER A 90 1.76 -9.34 7.30
CA SER A 90 1.39 -8.63 8.52
C SER A 90 -0.07 -8.99 8.71
N THR A 91 -0.29 -10.02 9.53
CA THR A 91 -1.59 -10.44 10.00
C THR A 91 -2.21 -9.35 10.86
N TYR A 92 -2.59 -8.23 10.24
CA TYR A 92 -3.89 -7.67 10.51
C TYR A 92 -4.87 -8.47 9.66
N TYR A 93 -5.07 -9.75 10.01
CA TYR A 93 -6.39 -10.31 9.86
C TYR A 93 -7.27 -9.36 10.68
N TYR A 94 -7.96 -8.44 10.02
CA TYR A 94 -9.28 -8.10 10.54
C TYR A 94 -10.03 -9.42 10.39
N ASP A 95 -10.14 -10.17 11.48
CA ASP A 95 -11.10 -11.27 11.55
C ASP A 95 -12.42 -10.71 11.03
N ILE A 96 -12.81 -11.19 9.84
CA ILE A 96 -14.13 -10.93 9.26
C ILE A 96 -15.14 -11.88 9.91
N ASP A 97 -14.75 -12.61 10.96
CA ASP A 97 -15.66 -13.19 11.92
C ASP A 97 -16.25 -12.02 12.74
N VAL A 98 -17.33 -11.49 12.17
CA VAL A 98 -18.16 -10.42 12.67
C VAL A 98 -18.67 -10.78 14.07
N GLU A 99 -17.95 -10.37 15.11
CA GLU A 99 -18.62 -9.78 16.27
C GLU A 99 -19.13 -8.41 15.84
N SER A 100 -20.40 -8.13 16.14
CA SER A 100 -21.16 -7.01 15.58
C SER A 100 -20.67 -5.65 16.10
N CYS A 101 -19.52 -5.18 15.62
CA CYS A 101 -19.04 -3.84 15.92
C CYS A 101 -19.53 -2.85 14.86
N GLU A 102 -20.85 -2.65 14.78
CA GLU A 102 -21.45 -1.66 13.87
C GLU A 102 -20.94 -0.24 14.15
N ALA A 103 -20.64 0.05 15.43
CA ALA A 103 -20.05 1.31 15.85
C ALA A 103 -18.67 1.54 15.21
N GLU A 104 -17.77 0.56 15.25
CA GLU A 104 -16.44 0.68 14.62
C GLU A 104 -16.52 0.72 13.10
N LYS A 105 -17.42 -0.05 12.48
CA LYS A 105 -17.67 0.05 11.03
C LYS A 105 -18.15 1.45 10.63
N SER A 106 -19.00 2.09 11.43
CA SER A 106 -19.49 3.45 11.15
C SER A 106 -18.36 4.49 11.25
N ILE A 107 -17.48 4.35 12.24
CA ILE A 107 -16.32 5.21 12.45
C ILE A 107 -15.31 5.01 11.31
N LEU A 108 -15.01 3.76 10.95
CA LEU A 108 -14.09 3.45 9.86
C LEU A 108 -14.62 3.91 8.50
N ARG A 109 -15.92 3.74 8.21
CA ARG A 109 -16.54 4.28 6.99
C ARG A 109 -16.48 5.79 6.93
N ARG A 110 -16.72 6.46 8.06
CA ARG A 110 -16.62 7.92 8.15
C ARG A 110 -15.17 8.38 7.91
N ARG A 111 -14.19 7.76 8.57
CA ARG A 111 -12.77 8.05 8.38
C ARG A 111 -12.33 7.79 6.94
N LEU A 112 -12.75 6.67 6.34
CA LEU A 112 -12.47 6.37 4.93
C LEU A 112 -13.08 7.41 3.98
N SER A 113 -14.29 7.88 4.26
CA SER A 113 -14.93 8.94 3.47
C SER A 113 -14.21 10.28 3.62
N GLU A 114 -13.82 10.64 4.85
CA GLU A 114 -13.05 11.85 5.15
C GLU A 114 -11.66 11.78 4.48
N SER A 115 -10.96 10.65 4.58
CA SER A 115 -9.69 10.41 3.89
C SER A 115 -9.84 10.41 2.37
N ALA A 116 -10.90 9.82 1.80
CA ALA A 116 -11.17 9.85 0.36
C ALA A 116 -11.41 11.29 -0.13
N SER A 117 -12.15 12.08 0.65
CA SER A 117 -12.38 13.51 0.39
C SER A 117 -11.09 14.32 0.44
N GLU A 118 -10.20 13.97 1.36
CA GLU A 118 -8.89 14.59 1.50
C GLU A 118 -7.95 14.20 0.35
N VAL A 119 -7.91 12.92 -0.04
CA VAL A 119 -7.17 12.44 -1.21
C VAL A 119 -7.68 13.12 -2.49
N GLU A 120 -8.99 13.28 -2.66
CA GLU A 120 -9.58 14.05 -3.76
C GLU A 120 -9.16 15.52 -3.75
N ARG A 121 -9.09 16.13 -2.57
CA ARG A 121 -8.63 17.51 -2.40
C ARG A 121 -7.16 17.65 -2.80
N TRP A 122 -6.31 16.72 -2.38
CA TRP A 122 -4.90 16.67 -2.78
C TRP A 122 -4.74 16.40 -4.27
N ARG A 123 -5.53 15.47 -4.82
CA ARG A 123 -5.59 15.21 -6.27
C ARG A 123 -5.88 16.49 -7.04
N ARG A 124 -6.91 17.27 -6.66
CA ARG A 124 -7.23 18.55 -7.32
C ARG A 124 -6.09 19.58 -7.24
N LYS A 125 -5.34 19.60 -6.14
CA LYS A 125 -4.15 20.48 -5.99
C LYS A 125 -2.95 20.04 -6.83
N CYS A 126 -2.85 18.76 -7.18
CA CYS A 126 -1.79 18.24 -8.04
C CYS A 126 -2.09 18.43 -9.54
N PHE A 127 -3.35 18.66 -9.93
CA PHE A 127 -3.80 18.85 -11.32
C PHE A 127 -4.21 20.30 -11.66
N ALA A 128 -3.93 21.26 -10.78
CA ALA A 128 -4.08 22.70 -11.00
C ALA A 128 -2.69 23.37 -11.02
#